data_AF-A0A178YP51-F1
#
_entry.id   AF-A0A178YP51-F1
#
_cell.length_a   1.000
_cell.length_b   1.000
_cell.length_c   1.000
_cell.angle_alpha   90.00
_cell.angle_beta   90.00
_cell.angle_gamma   90.00
#
_symmetry.space_group_name_H-M   'P 1'
#
loop_
_entity.id
_entity.type
_entity.pdbx_description
1 polymer ?
#
loop_
_entity_poly.entity_id
_entity_poly.type
_entity_poly.pdbx_seq_one_letter_code
_entity_poly.pdbx_strand_id
1 'polypeptide(L)'
;MEVVLSGPERRRRWSTAEKLAIIHETYEADATVSIVARRHGIQPNRLFAWRKLASQGALTATAAEEEVVPASEYRALQAQVKELQRLLGKKTMESEILKEALEIAGGPKKHLLRSLSLPRGILE
;
A
#
# COMPACT_ATOMS: atom_id res chain seq x y z
N MET A 1 -12.96 7.74 -55.39
CA MET A 1 -12.45 6.62 -54.57
C MET A 1 -10.95 6.71 -54.62
N GLU A 2 -10.31 7.23 -53.58
CA GLU A 2 -8.84 7.19 -53.49
C GLU A 2 -8.51 6.51 -52.17
N VAL A 3 -8.17 5.23 -52.28
CA VAL A 3 -7.75 4.41 -51.14
C VAL A 3 -6.28 4.73 -50.91
N VAL A 4 -6.02 5.62 -49.95
CA VAL A 4 -4.66 5.92 -49.50
C VAL A 4 -4.15 4.71 -48.73
N LEU A 5 -3.33 3.90 -49.40
CA LEU A 5 -2.57 2.81 -48.84
C LEU A 5 -1.44 3.38 -47.96
N SER A 6 -1.67 3.53 -46.65
CA SER A 6 -0.59 3.80 -45.69
C SER A 6 0.27 2.55 -45.52
N GLY A 7 1.57 2.69 -45.78
CA GLY A 7 2.59 1.64 -45.78
C GLY A 7 2.83 0.96 -44.41
N PRO A 8 3.85 0.08 -44.30
CA PRO A 8 4.02 -0.82 -43.17
C PRO A 8 4.29 -0.02 -41.88
N GLU A 9 3.25 0.08 -41.05
CA GLU A 9 3.24 0.81 -39.80
C GLU A 9 4.25 0.19 -38.83
N ARG A 10 5.44 0.80 -38.74
CA ARG A 10 6.42 0.51 -37.70
C ARG A 10 5.77 0.95 -36.38
N ARG A 11 5.05 0.03 -35.71
CA ARG A 11 4.27 0.27 -34.48
C ARG A 11 5.04 1.20 -33.55
N ARG A 12 4.57 2.45 -33.42
CA ARG A 12 5.19 3.46 -32.56
C ARG A 12 5.30 2.91 -31.13
N ARG A 13 6.51 2.81 -30.61
CA ARG A 13 6.76 2.44 -29.21
C ARG A 13 6.70 3.71 -28.37
N TRP A 14 5.92 3.67 -27.30
CA TRP A 14 5.79 4.76 -26.32
C TRP A 14 6.55 4.38 -25.06
N SER A 15 7.51 5.21 -24.65
CA SER A 15 8.14 5.14 -23.34
C SER A 15 7.12 5.44 -22.24
N THR A 16 7.42 5.06 -21.00
CA THR A 16 6.55 5.38 -19.85
C THR A 16 6.40 6.87 -19.61
N ALA A 17 7.49 7.64 -19.76
CA ALA A 17 7.44 9.09 -19.65
C ALA A 17 6.48 9.70 -20.68
N GLU A 18 6.54 9.26 -21.94
CA GLU A 18 5.60 9.71 -22.96
C GLU A 18 4.16 9.29 -22.65
N LYS A 19 3.93 8.06 -22.20
CA LYS A 19 2.58 7.61 -21.79
C LYS A 19 2.03 8.48 -20.65
N LEU A 20 2.84 8.80 -19.65
CA LEU A 20 2.45 9.66 -18.53
C LEU A 20 2.13 11.08 -18.98
N ALA A 21 2.95 11.66 -19.87
CA ALA A 21 2.69 12.98 -20.44
C ALA A 21 1.36 13.02 -21.20
N ILE A 22 1.09 12.01 -22.03
CA ILE A 22 -0.18 11.90 -22.77
C ILE A 22 -1.37 11.71 -21.82
N ILE A 23 -1.22 10.90 -20.76
CA ILE A 23 -2.27 10.71 -19.76
C ILE A 23 -2.53 12.02 -19.01
N HIS A 24 -1.50 12.76 -18.62
CA HIS A 24 -1.64 14.06 -17.95
C HIS A 24 -2.42 15.04 -18.81
N GLU A 25 -2.15 15.08 -20.11
CA GLU A 25 -2.90 15.89 -21.07
C GLU A 25 -4.41 15.57 -21.06
N THR A 26 -4.82 14.34 -20.73
CA THR A 26 -6.25 13.98 -20.61
C THR A 26 -6.96 14.53 -19.36
N TYR A 27 -6.22 15.12 -18.42
CA TYR A 27 -6.75 15.73 -17.20
C TYR A 27 -6.82 17.26 -17.28
N GLU A 28 -6.31 17.87 -18.35
CA GLU A 28 -6.43 19.30 -18.60
C GLU A 28 -7.91 19.70 -18.80
N ALA A 29 -8.29 20.90 -18.37
CA ALA A 29 -9.70 21.34 -18.31
C ALA A 29 -10.42 21.31 -19.67
N ASP A 30 -9.69 21.53 -20.77
CA ASP A 30 -10.22 21.57 -22.14
C ASP A 30 -10.01 20.25 -22.93
N ALA A 31 -9.49 19.21 -22.28
CA ALA A 31 -9.10 17.97 -22.96
C ALA A 31 -10.06 16.82 -22.68
N THR A 32 -10.49 16.16 -23.75
CA THR A 32 -11.15 14.85 -23.65
C THR A 32 -10.22 13.74 -24.11
N VAL A 33 -10.40 12.54 -23.55
CA VAL A 33 -9.63 11.35 -23.94
C VAL A 33 -9.66 11.13 -25.46
N SER A 34 -10.80 11.37 -26.11
CA SER A 34 -10.95 11.24 -27.56
C SER A 34 -10.13 12.25 -28.36
N ILE A 35 -10.03 13.51 -27.88
CA ILE A 35 -9.24 14.56 -28.54
C ILE A 35 -7.74 14.24 -28.42
N VAL A 36 -7.30 13.90 -27.21
CA VAL A 36 -5.88 13.55 -26.93
C VAL A 36 -5.49 12.28 -27.70
N ALA A 37 -6.35 11.26 -27.74
CA ALA A 37 -6.13 10.04 -28.50
C ALA A 37 -5.89 10.32 -29.99
N ARG A 38 -6.70 11.19 -30.62
CA ARG A 38 -6.52 11.58 -32.03
C ARG A 38 -5.22 12.35 -32.26
N ARG A 39 -4.88 13.29 -31.38
CA ARG A 39 -3.64 14.09 -31.45
C ARG A 39 -2.39 13.21 -31.45
N HIS A 40 -2.41 12.14 -30.65
CA HIS A 40 -1.27 11.22 -30.52
C HIS A 40 -1.36 9.99 -31.42
N GLY A 41 -2.41 9.84 -32.25
CA GLY A 41 -2.62 8.66 -33.10
C GLY A 41 -2.83 7.37 -32.30
N ILE A 42 -3.42 7.47 -31.11
CA ILE A 42 -3.67 6.36 -30.19
C ILE A 42 -5.15 5.98 -30.25
N GLN A 43 -5.45 4.68 -30.20
CA GLN A 43 -6.84 4.24 -30.05
C GLN A 43 -7.38 4.66 -28.68
N PRO A 44 -8.57 5.30 -28.58
CA PRO A 44 -9.13 5.78 -27.31
C PRO A 44 -9.18 4.70 -26.21
N ASN A 45 -9.54 3.46 -26.55
CA ASN A 45 -9.57 2.33 -25.62
C ASN A 45 -8.21 2.06 -24.96
N ARG A 46 -7.11 2.23 -25.70
CA ARG A 46 -5.75 2.09 -25.17
C ARG A 46 -5.43 3.20 -24.17
N LEU A 47 -5.84 4.43 -24.47
CA LEU A 47 -5.63 5.57 -23.58
C LEU A 47 -6.45 5.46 -22.29
N PHE A 48 -7.68 4.93 -22.37
CA PHE A 48 -8.47 4.57 -21.18
C PHE A 48 -7.80 3.50 -20.32
N ALA A 49 -7.25 2.45 -20.94
CA ALA A 49 -6.51 1.41 -20.23
C ALA A 49 -5.26 1.98 -19.53
N TRP A 50 -4.50 2.85 -20.19
CA TRP A 50 -3.34 3.51 -19.60
C TRP A 50 -3.73 4.43 -18.44
N ARG A 51 -4.81 5.20 -18.57
CA ARG A 51 -5.34 6.06 -17.49
C ARG A 51 -5.74 5.24 -16.26
N LYS A 52 -6.35 4.06 -16.46
CA LYS A 52 -6.68 3.12 -15.39
C LYS A 52 -5.43 2.55 -14.71
N LEU A 53 -4.42 2.15 -15.49
CA LEU A 53 -3.15 1.64 -14.93
C LEU A 53 -2.37 2.73 -14.19
N ALA A 54 -2.40 3.97 -14.68
CA ALA A 54 -1.76 5.11 -14.03
C ALA A 54 -2.43 5.46 -12.69
N SER A 55 -3.77 5.47 -12.62
CA SER A 55 -4.47 5.73 -11.35
C SER A 55 -4.28 4.63 -10.30
N GLN A 56 -3.93 3.42 -10.76
CA GLN A 56 -3.57 2.27 -9.93
C GLN A 56 -2.07 2.20 -9.60
N GLY A 57 -1.25 3.15 -10.10
CA GLY A 57 0.21 3.13 -9.92
C GLY A 57 0.95 2.04 -10.71
N ALA A 58 0.24 1.29 -11.57
CA ALA A 58 0.77 0.14 -12.31
C ALA A 58 1.55 0.54 -13.58
N LEU A 59 1.37 1.76 -14.10
CA LEU A 59 2.07 2.21 -15.31
C LEU A 59 3.58 2.39 -15.07
N THR A 60 3.97 2.81 -13.86
CA THR A 60 5.38 2.96 -13.44
C THR A 60 6.02 1.60 -13.12
N ALA A 61 5.24 0.67 -12.57
CA ALA A 61 5.67 -0.70 -12.23
C ALA A 61 6.01 -1.57 -13.45
N THR A 62 5.63 -1.16 -14.67
CA THR A 62 5.93 -1.90 -15.90
C THR A 62 7.14 -1.35 -16.67
N ALA A 63 7.84 -0.34 -16.15
CA ALA A 63 8.99 0.28 -16.84
C ALA A 63 10.28 0.37 -16.04
N ALA A 64 10.24 0.18 -14.73
CA ALA A 64 11.42 -0.15 -13.96
C ALA A 64 11.47 -1.68 -13.86
N GLU A 65 12.48 -2.33 -14.43
CA GLU A 65 12.77 -3.76 -14.24
C GLU A 65 13.23 -4.04 -12.80
N GLU A 66 12.46 -3.57 -11.82
CA GLU A 66 12.70 -3.72 -10.40
C GLU A 66 11.40 -4.25 -9.78
N GLU A 67 11.49 -5.16 -8.82
CA GLU A 67 10.33 -5.81 -8.23
C GLU A 67 9.53 -4.80 -7.39
N VAL A 68 8.61 -4.08 -8.05
CA VAL A 68 7.80 -3.05 -7.42
C VAL A 68 6.50 -3.65 -6.91
N VAL A 69 6.33 -3.65 -5.59
CA VAL A 69 5.09 -4.00 -4.90
C VAL A 69 3.93 -3.15 -5.45
N PRO A 70 2.85 -3.76 -5.97
CA PRO A 70 1.68 -3.03 -6.47
C PRO A 70 1.17 -1.99 -5.47
N ALA A 71 0.71 -0.83 -5.95
CA ALA A 71 0.24 0.25 -5.07
C ALA A 71 -0.92 -0.17 -4.14
N SER A 72 -1.69 -1.19 -4.52
CA SER A 72 -2.71 -1.83 -3.67
C SER A 72 -2.10 -2.55 -2.48
N GLU A 73 -1.00 -3.27 -2.70
CA GLU A 73 -0.27 -3.99 -1.65
C GLU A 73 0.46 -3.01 -0.74
N TYR A 74 1.05 -1.94 -1.29
CA TYR A 74 1.62 -0.85 -0.48
C TYR A 74 0.56 -0.21 0.43
N ARG A 75 -0.64 0.09 -0.10
CA ARG A 75 -1.75 0.64 0.71
C ARG A 75 -2.25 -0.35 1.77
N ALA A 76 -2.34 -1.63 1.43
CA ALA A 76 -2.74 -2.67 2.38
C ALA A 76 -1.72 -2.80 3.51
N LEU A 77 -0.43 -2.80 3.18
CA LEU A 77 0.65 -2.83 4.15
C LEU A 77 0.66 -1.57 5.02
N GLN A 78 0.44 -0.39 4.42
CA GLN A 78 0.33 0.87 5.16
C GLN A 78 -0.86 0.87 6.13
N ALA A 79 -1.99 0.27 5.75
CA ALA A 79 -3.14 0.09 6.63
C ALA A 79 -2.81 -0.87 7.79
N GLN A 80 -2.10 -1.97 7.50
CA GLN A 80 -1.66 -2.92 8.51
C GLN A 80 -0.69 -2.30 9.52
N VAL A 81 0.26 -1.47 9.06
CA VAL A 81 1.17 -0.72 9.93
C VAL A 81 0.39 0.21 10.87
N LYS A 82 -0.60 0.95 10.36
CA LYS A 82 -1.45 1.82 11.19
C LYS A 82 -2.21 1.03 12.25
N GLU A 83 -2.76 -0.12 11.88
CA GLU A 83 -3.50 -0.96 12.84
C GLU A 83 -2.58 -1.56 13.91
N LEU A 84 -1.39 -2.03 13.52
CA LEU A 84 -0.39 -2.53 14.48
C LEU A 84 0.06 -1.42 15.44
N GLN A 85 0.29 -0.21 14.95
CA GLN A 85 0.61 0.95 15.79
C GLN A 85 -0.53 1.25 16.79
N ARG A 86 -1.79 1.18 16.36
CA ARG A 86 -2.95 1.36 17.24
C ARG A 86 -3.02 0.29 18.33
N LEU A 87 -2.84 -0.98 17.95
CA LEU A 87 -2.85 -2.11 18.90
C LEU A 87 -1.69 -2.03 19.89
N LEU A 88 -0.50 -1.65 19.42
CA LEU A 88 0.67 -1.45 20.26
C LEU A 88 0.44 -0.31 21.26
N GLY A 89 -0.13 0.81 20.82
CA GLY A 89 -0.51 1.91 21.71
C GLY A 89 -1.48 1.46 22.80
N LYS A 90 -2.54 0.72 22.42
CA LYS A 90 -3.50 0.17 23.39
C LYS A 90 -2.82 -0.75 24.42
N LYS A 91 -1.95 -1.67 23.96
CA LYS A 91 -1.25 -2.60 24.84
C LYS A 91 -0.23 -1.91 25.75
N THR A 92 0.39 -0.84 25.28
CA THR A 92 1.31 -0.03 26.09
C THR A 92 0.56 0.62 27.25
N MET A 93 -0.58 1.27 26.96
CA MET A 93 -1.46 1.86 27.98
C MET A 93 -1.95 0.81 28.99
N GLU A 94 -2.40 -0.36 28.53
CA GLU A 94 -2.81 -1.46 29.43
C GLU A 94 -1.66 -1.89 30.35
N SER A 95 -0.42 -2.00 29.83
CA SER A 95 0.74 -2.37 30.65
C SER A 95 1.10 -1.29 31.67
N GLU A 96 0.98 -0.01 31.30
CA GLU A 96 1.20 1.11 32.21
C GLU A 96 0.19 1.13 33.36
N ILE A 97 -1.10 0.98 33.05
CA ILE A 97 -2.18 0.90 34.05
C ILE A 97 -1.95 -0.29 34.98
N LEU A 98 -1.60 -1.47 34.42
CA LEU A 98 -1.34 -2.66 35.23
C LEU A 98 -0.11 -2.48 36.13
N LYS A 99 0.95 -1.81 35.64
CA LYS A 99 2.12 -1.47 36.47
C LYS A 99 1.75 -0.47 37.57
N GLU A 100 0.98 0.57 37.25
CA GLU A 100 0.51 1.54 38.24
C GLU A 100 -0.38 0.88 39.31
N ALA A 101 -1.32 0.03 38.89
CA ALA A 101 -2.14 -0.77 39.79
C ALA A 101 -1.29 -1.73 40.64
N LEU A 102 -0.22 -2.30 40.08
CA LEU A 102 0.72 -3.13 40.82
C LEU A 102 1.56 -2.33 41.83
N GLU A 103 1.98 -1.11 41.50
CA GLU A 103 2.65 -0.21 42.46
C GLU A 103 1.70 0.21 43.59
N ILE A 104 0.43 0.49 43.26
CA ILE A 104 -0.61 0.80 44.26
C ILE A 104 -0.93 -0.41 45.14
N ALA A 105 -1.03 -1.61 44.56
CA ALA A 105 -1.28 -2.86 45.29
C ALA A 105 0.00 -3.42 45.97
N GLY A 106 1.17 -2.95 45.56
CA GLY A 106 2.47 -3.52 45.85
C GLY A 106 3.35 -2.57 46.66
N GLY A 107 3.14 -2.57 47.97
CA GLY A 107 4.28 -2.42 48.88
C GLY A 107 5.40 -3.43 48.51
N PRO A 108 6.68 -3.11 48.78
CA PRO A 108 7.81 -3.67 48.05
C PRO A 108 7.96 -5.16 48.31
N LYS A 109 7.78 -6.01 47.28
CA LYS A 109 8.26 -7.41 47.16
C LYS A 109 8.04 -8.41 48.32
N LYS A 110 7.38 -8.10 49.44
CA LYS A 110 7.63 -8.83 50.70
C LYS A 110 6.70 -9.99 51.06
N HIS A 111 5.64 -10.33 50.31
CA HIS A 111 4.71 -11.32 50.86
C HIS A 111 4.15 -12.45 49.98
N LEU A 112 4.47 -12.53 48.69
CA LEU A 112 3.87 -13.56 47.83
C LEU A 112 4.82 -14.69 47.39
N LEU A 113 6.09 -14.65 47.81
CA LEU A 113 6.97 -15.83 47.78
C LEU A 113 7.30 -16.32 49.19
N ARG A 114 6.39 -16.16 50.16
CA ARG A 114 6.45 -17.00 51.36
C ARG A 114 5.93 -18.37 50.95
N SER A 115 6.85 -19.14 50.39
CA SER A 115 6.75 -20.56 50.09
C SER A 115 5.54 -21.23 50.75
N LEU A 116 4.61 -21.71 49.93
CA LEU A 116 3.68 -22.75 50.33
C LEU A 116 4.54 -23.94 50.79
N SER A 117 4.83 -23.97 52.09
CA SER A 117 5.35 -25.15 52.76
C SER A 117 4.28 -26.23 52.62
N LEU A 118 4.40 -27.06 51.59
CA LEU A 118 3.72 -28.34 51.54
C LEU A 118 4.11 -29.11 52.81
N PRO A 119 3.15 -29.55 53.65
CA PRO A 119 3.49 -30.40 54.77
C PRO A 119 4.10 -31.68 54.22
N ARG A 120 5.42 -31.86 54.43
CA ARG A 120 6.05 -33.17 54.25
C ARG A 120 5.39 -34.09 55.25
N GLY A 121 4.56 -34.99 54.73
CA GLY A 121 3.92 -36.03 55.49
C GLY A 121 4.95 -36.75 56.35
N ILE A 122 4.59 -36.85 57.62
CA ILE A 122 4.92 -37.96 58.50
C ILE A 122 4.82 -39.26 57.69
N LEU A 123 5.86 -40.08 57.73
CA LEU A 123 5.78 -41.52 58.04
C LEU A 123 7.20 -42.07 58.16
N GLU A 124 7.36 -42.90 59.19
CA GLU A 124 8.48 -43.77 59.49
C GLU A 124 8.84 -44.72 58.34
#